data_AF-A0A330HTJ5-F1
#
_entry.id   AF-A0A330HTJ5-F1
#
_cell.length_a   1.000
_cell.length_b   1.000
_cell.length_c   1.000
_cell.angle_alpha   90.00
_cell.angle_beta   90.00
_cell.angle_gamma   90.00
#
_symmetry.space_group_name_H-M   'P 1'
#
loop_
_entity.id
_entity.type
_entity.pdbx_description
1 polymer ?
#
loop_
_entity_poly.entity_id
_entity_poly.type
_entity_poly.pdbx_seq_one_letter_code
_entity_poly.pdbx_strand_id
1 'polypeptide(L)'
;MLLYVPFAPNLLIFNKVDASVIISIFIIFSDTLRGFDCTPDFIPILYVRNKWLQRCGLAVGIFSILLVGVIAPRPEMSLMIPIGVALYFQESLIRSGQARREAIIIFLLFESAIGANLYLYWGGYGRLAVAAYLIMPFAMLCSYHRISIRFSYLVMAMPALLVWAMVVRGEEAGSITSAAAIGVTDHMRFTEYLRSGLRYGDVGIVPYLKQLELFYLNWFPRDAWAGKPVGAGYYSVDFLWGRIGVGEDYNVSLGFVGDQLFTLGDAYPIGLIIMLTSMIFTRKAIALFSGNDSVAALIAFDATLLTYFWGGMAAFGARAWFVIFPILALSRLGKVWEPGSRQRRRSQG
;
A
#
# COMPACT_ATOMS: atom_id res chain seq x y z
N MET A 1 12.92 0.38 8.92
CA MET A 1 13.70 0.60 7.68
C MET A 1 12.74 1.01 6.58
N LEU A 2 12.66 2.30 6.23
CA LEU A 2 11.68 2.80 5.26
C LEU A 2 12.34 3.81 4.31
N LEU A 3 12.14 3.56 3.01
CA LEU A 3 12.59 4.38 1.89
C LEU A 3 11.80 5.69 1.88
N TYR A 4 12.32 6.73 2.54
CA TYR A 4 11.79 8.08 2.37
C TYR A 4 12.56 8.72 1.22
N VAL A 5 11.89 8.82 0.07
CA VAL A 5 12.37 9.44 -1.16
C VAL A 5 12.39 10.96 -0.95
N PRO A 6 13.55 11.63 -0.89
CA PRO A 6 13.60 13.06 -1.12
C PRO A 6 13.53 13.24 -2.64
N PHE A 7 12.40 13.75 -3.10
CA PHE A 7 12.21 14.07 -4.50
C PHE A 7 13.03 15.30 -4.90
N ALA A 8 13.45 15.31 -6.16
CA ALA A 8 14.26 16.36 -6.78
C ALA A 8 13.60 17.76 -6.72
N PRO A 9 14.38 18.85 -6.72
CA PRO A 9 13.86 20.24 -6.78
C PRO A 9 12.90 20.51 -7.94
N ASN A 10 13.02 19.77 -9.05
CA ASN A 10 12.11 19.87 -10.20
C ASN A 10 10.69 19.35 -9.94
N LEU A 11 10.45 18.69 -8.79
CA LEU A 11 9.10 18.33 -8.32
C LEU A 11 8.48 19.38 -7.40
N LEU A 12 9.27 20.33 -6.88
CA LEU A 12 8.73 21.47 -6.11
C LEU A 12 7.96 22.42 -7.03
N ILE A 13 8.40 22.57 -8.28
CA ILE A 13 7.73 23.37 -9.30
C ILE A 13 7.58 22.51 -10.55
N PHE A 14 6.44 21.85 -10.70
CA PHE A 14 6.14 21.05 -11.89
C PHE A 14 5.06 21.74 -12.72
N ASN A 15 5.34 22.07 -13.98
CA ASN A 15 4.39 22.72 -14.88
C ASN A 15 3.73 24.00 -14.28
N LYS A 16 4.52 24.83 -13.59
CA LYS A 16 4.09 26.05 -12.86
C LYS A 16 3.19 25.82 -11.63
N VAL A 17 3.01 24.58 -11.20
CA VAL A 17 2.35 24.24 -9.93
C VAL A 17 3.40 24.13 -8.83
N ASP A 18 3.23 24.93 -7.77
CA ASP A 18 4.03 24.83 -6.55
C ASP A 18 3.51 23.68 -5.67
N ALA A 19 4.19 22.54 -5.70
CA ALA A 19 3.84 21.37 -4.91
C ALA A 19 4.48 21.36 -3.51
N SER A 20 5.23 22.41 -3.14
CA SER A 20 5.98 22.47 -1.88
C SER A 20 5.09 22.30 -0.65
N VAL A 21 3.87 22.87 -0.68
CA VAL A 21 2.89 22.75 0.41
C VAL A 21 2.43 21.30 0.57
N ILE A 22 2.05 20.64 -0.52
CA ILE A 22 1.58 19.24 -0.50
C ILE A 22 2.69 18.32 0.00
N ILE A 23 3.93 18.52 -0.48
CA ILE A 23 5.10 17.75 -0.06
C ILE A 23 5.41 17.99 1.43
N SER A 24 5.31 19.24 1.90
CA SER A 24 5.52 19.57 3.32
C SER A 24 4.48 18.90 4.21
N ILE A 25 3.20 18.92 3.82
CA ILE A 25 2.13 18.22 4.53
C ILE A 25 2.43 16.72 4.56
N PHE A 26 2.83 16.12 3.44
CA PHE A 26 3.21 14.70 3.38
C PHE A 26 4.35 14.35 4.33
N ILE A 27 5.41 15.18 4.40
CA ILE A 27 6.55 14.98 5.30
C ILE A 27 6.08 15.04 6.76
N ILE A 28 5.36 16.10 7.15
CA ILE A 28 4.84 16.27 8.52
C ILE A 28 3.94 15.10 8.92
N PHE A 29 3.05 14.69 8.02
CA PHE A 29 2.13 13.57 8.22
C PHE A 29 2.89 12.25 8.43
N SER A 30 3.90 12.00 7.60
CA SER A 30 4.73 10.79 7.66
C SER A 30 5.61 10.75 8.92
N ASP A 31 6.23 11.87 9.28
CA ASP A 31 7.05 11.98 10.49
C ASP A 31 6.19 11.82 11.75
N THR A 32 4.97 12.36 11.74
CA THR A 32 4.05 12.16 12.86
C THR A 32 3.64 10.69 12.99
N LEU A 33 3.27 10.02 11.89
CA LEU A 33 3.00 8.58 11.89
C LEU A 33 4.17 7.78 12.46
N ARG A 34 5.40 8.16 12.09
CA ARG A 34 6.63 7.54 12.59
C ARG A 34 6.83 7.72 14.09
N GLY A 35 6.45 8.87 14.66
CA GLY A 35 6.50 9.09 16.11
C GLY A 35 5.65 8.09 16.90
N PHE A 36 4.64 7.49 16.26
CA PHE A 36 3.79 6.44 16.83
C PHE A 36 4.17 5.02 16.34
N ASP A 37 5.37 4.87 15.78
CA ASP A 37 5.91 3.56 15.41
C ASP A 37 6.30 2.76 16.67
N CYS A 38 5.43 1.84 17.09
CA CYS A 38 5.73 0.89 18.17
C CYS A 38 6.20 -0.47 17.65
N THR A 39 6.53 -0.60 16.36
CA THR A 39 7.07 -1.88 15.84
C THR A 39 8.43 -2.10 16.49
N PRO A 40 8.67 -3.22 17.17
CA PRO A 40 9.97 -3.47 17.76
C PRO A 40 11.03 -3.48 16.65
N ASP A 41 12.13 -2.73 16.85
CA ASP A 41 13.28 -2.68 15.93
C ASP A 41 13.90 -4.07 15.67
N PHE A 42 13.58 -5.04 16.53
CA PHE A 42 14.03 -6.40 16.42
C PHE A 42 12.96 -7.38 16.92
N ILE A 43 12.52 -8.26 16.02
CA ILE A 43 11.67 -9.40 16.38
C ILE A 43 12.59 -10.61 16.53
N PRO A 44 12.68 -11.22 17.71
CA PRO A 44 13.56 -12.37 17.92
C PRO A 44 13.15 -13.52 16.99
N ILE A 45 14.13 -14.02 16.23
CA ILE A 45 13.98 -15.22 15.42
C ILE A 45 13.82 -16.40 16.38
N LEU A 46 12.66 -17.05 16.36
CA LEU A 46 12.39 -18.24 17.17
C LEU A 46 13.06 -19.42 16.47
N TYR A 47 14.20 -19.85 16.99
CA TYR A 47 14.97 -20.96 16.42
C TYR A 47 14.29 -22.32 16.70
N VAL A 48 13.14 -22.57 16.07
CA VAL A 48 12.46 -23.87 16.09
C VAL A 48 12.58 -24.46 14.69
N ARG A 49 13.60 -25.30 14.50
CA ARG A 49 13.95 -25.91 13.22
C ARG A 49 12.94 -27.00 12.83
N ASN A 50 11.74 -26.64 12.41
CA ASN A 50 10.79 -27.58 11.82
C ASN A 50 10.86 -27.51 10.28
N LYS A 51 11.69 -28.38 9.69
CA LYS A 51 11.91 -28.46 8.23
C LYS A 51 10.62 -28.79 7.45
N TRP A 52 9.66 -29.46 8.06
CA TRP A 52 8.39 -29.83 7.40
C TRP A 52 7.49 -28.60 7.25
N LEU A 53 7.31 -27.84 8.34
CA LEU A 53 6.56 -26.58 8.32
C LEU A 53 7.17 -25.59 7.33
N GLN A 54 8.51 -25.58 7.23
CA GLN A 54 9.22 -24.74 6.27
C GLN A 54 8.95 -25.11 4.81
N ARG A 55 8.93 -26.42 4.49
CA ARG A 55 8.61 -26.91 3.14
C ARG A 55 7.14 -26.69 2.78
N CYS A 56 6.22 -26.86 3.73
CA CYS A 56 4.81 -26.58 3.53
C CYS A 56 4.55 -25.08 3.32
N GLY A 57 5.16 -24.19 4.13
CA GLY A 57 5.04 -22.74 3.94
C GLY A 57 5.61 -22.27 2.61
N LEU A 58 6.75 -22.82 2.19
CA LEU A 58 7.33 -22.57 0.88
C LEU A 58 6.41 -23.05 -0.25
N ALA A 59 5.89 -24.28 -0.16
CA ALA A 59 4.98 -24.84 -1.15
C ALA A 59 3.67 -24.04 -1.25
N VAL A 60 3.10 -23.60 -0.12
CA VAL A 60 1.88 -22.77 -0.11
C VAL A 60 2.16 -21.36 -0.65
N GLY A 61 3.31 -20.76 -0.35
CA GLY A 61 3.73 -19.49 -0.93
C GLY A 61 3.88 -19.58 -2.46
N ILE A 62 4.60 -20.61 -2.94
CA ILE A 62 4.79 -20.88 -4.37
C ILE A 62 3.46 -21.22 -5.05
N PHE A 63 2.60 -22.00 -4.39
CA PHE A 63 1.30 -22.38 -4.94
C PHE A 63 0.35 -21.17 -5.00
N SER A 64 0.36 -20.30 -3.99
CA SER A 64 -0.42 -19.05 -3.98
C SER A 64 0.03 -18.11 -5.11
N ILE A 65 1.34 -18.05 -5.36
CA ILE A 65 1.97 -17.38 -6.51
C ILE A 65 1.52 -17.97 -7.85
N LEU A 66 1.48 -19.30 -7.99
CA LEU A 66 1.09 -19.97 -9.23
C LEU A 66 -0.41 -19.85 -9.51
N LEU A 67 -1.23 -19.94 -8.47
CA LEU A 67 -2.69 -19.84 -8.57
C LEU A 67 -3.13 -18.45 -9.08
N VAL A 68 -2.39 -17.42 -8.67
CA VAL A 68 -2.50 -16.03 -9.15
C VAL A 68 -2.27 -15.89 -10.66
N GLY A 69 -1.29 -16.61 -11.20
CA GLY A 69 -0.91 -16.51 -12.62
C GLY A 69 -1.81 -17.29 -13.58
N VAL A 70 -2.55 -18.28 -13.09
CA VAL A 70 -3.24 -19.27 -13.94
C VAL A 70 -4.77 -19.18 -13.85
N ILE A 71 -5.35 -18.82 -12.69
CA ILE A 71 -6.77 -19.12 -12.41
C ILE A 71 -7.68 -17.89 -12.43
N ALA A 72 -7.17 -16.65 -12.36
CA ALA A 72 -8.03 -15.48 -12.16
C ALA A 72 -8.57 -14.85 -13.45
N PRO A 73 -9.90 -14.91 -13.73
CA PRO A 73 -10.52 -14.23 -14.86
C PRO A 73 -10.71 -12.71 -14.65
N ARG A 74 -10.53 -12.21 -13.42
CA ARG A 74 -10.50 -10.78 -13.07
C ARG A 74 -9.27 -10.51 -12.18
N PRO A 75 -8.18 -9.96 -12.74
CA PRO A 75 -6.85 -10.00 -12.12
C PRO A 75 -6.69 -9.09 -10.89
N GLU A 76 -7.56 -8.08 -10.72
CA GLU A 76 -7.34 -6.94 -9.81
C GLU A 76 -7.52 -7.26 -8.31
N MET A 77 -8.56 -8.02 -7.95
CA MET A 77 -8.81 -8.48 -6.58
C MET A 77 -8.17 -9.84 -6.29
N SER A 78 -7.85 -10.61 -7.32
CA SER A 78 -7.33 -11.98 -7.19
C SER A 78 -5.89 -12.05 -6.73
N LEU A 79 -5.12 -10.97 -6.86
CA LEU A 79 -3.70 -10.90 -6.51
C LEU A 79 -3.44 -10.54 -5.05
N MET A 80 -4.26 -9.66 -4.48
CA MET A 80 -4.04 -9.10 -3.14
C MET A 80 -4.15 -10.14 -2.03
N ILE A 81 -5.16 -11.03 -2.13
CA ILE A 81 -5.37 -12.08 -1.14
C ILE A 81 -4.18 -13.05 -1.12
N PRO A 82 -3.75 -13.63 -2.25
CA PRO A 82 -2.57 -14.48 -2.32
C PRO A 82 -1.27 -13.79 -1.88
N ILE A 83 -1.09 -12.50 -2.18
CA ILE A 83 0.03 -11.70 -1.68
C ILE A 83 0.02 -11.67 -0.15
N GLY A 84 -1.14 -11.39 0.46
CA GLY A 84 -1.29 -11.41 1.92
C GLY A 84 -0.96 -12.78 2.52
N VAL A 85 -1.49 -13.85 1.93
CA VAL A 85 -1.19 -15.24 2.35
C VAL A 85 0.30 -15.53 2.27
N ALA A 86 0.93 -15.22 1.16
CA ALA A 86 2.35 -15.47 0.93
C ALA A 86 3.25 -14.64 1.86
N LEU A 87 2.90 -13.37 2.14
CA LEU A 87 3.63 -12.54 3.11
C LEU A 87 3.59 -13.13 4.52
N TYR A 88 2.43 -13.65 4.95
CA TYR A 88 2.31 -14.34 6.23
C TYR A 88 3.22 -15.58 6.30
N PHE A 89 3.23 -16.40 5.24
CA PHE A 89 4.11 -17.57 5.20
C PHE A 89 5.59 -17.17 5.15
N GLN A 90 5.96 -16.16 4.37
CA GLN A 90 7.33 -15.65 4.33
C GLN A 90 7.79 -15.21 5.72
N GLU A 91 6.98 -14.44 6.45
CA GLU A 91 7.26 -14.06 7.84
C GLU A 91 7.43 -15.30 8.73
N SER A 92 6.50 -16.26 8.67
CA SER A 92 6.56 -17.49 9.45
C SER A 92 7.84 -18.28 9.19
N LEU A 93 8.31 -18.35 7.94
CA LEU A 93 9.54 -19.04 7.56
C LEU A 93 10.77 -18.34 8.14
N ILE A 94 10.85 -17.02 7.97
CA ILE A 94 11.97 -16.22 8.49
C ILE A 94 12.02 -16.32 10.03
N ARG A 95 10.86 -16.22 10.69
CA ARG A 95 10.75 -16.38 12.15
C ARG A 95 11.17 -17.76 12.63
N SER A 96 10.99 -18.81 11.83
CA SER A 96 11.38 -20.19 12.14
C SER A 96 12.88 -20.48 11.97
N GLY A 97 13.71 -19.44 11.82
CA GLY A 97 15.16 -19.57 11.72
C GLY A 97 15.67 -19.89 10.32
N GLN A 98 14.92 -19.52 9.27
CA GLN A 98 15.40 -19.69 7.90
C GLN A 98 16.69 -18.91 7.66
N ALA A 99 17.64 -19.53 6.95
CA ALA A 99 18.90 -18.89 6.62
C ALA A 99 18.67 -17.72 5.63
N ARG A 100 19.45 -16.63 5.80
CA ARG A 100 19.35 -15.43 4.96
C ARG A 100 19.37 -15.71 3.46
N ARG A 101 20.21 -16.66 3.00
CA ARG A 101 20.30 -17.04 1.58
C ARG A 101 19.00 -17.61 1.04
N GLU A 102 18.36 -18.49 1.82
CA GLU A 102 17.10 -19.11 1.43
C GLU A 102 15.95 -18.08 1.46
N ALA A 103 15.93 -17.19 2.46
CA ALA A 103 14.97 -16.09 2.53
C ALA A 103 15.09 -15.13 1.33
N ILE A 104 16.33 -14.85 0.85
CA ILE A 104 16.56 -14.06 -0.37
C ILE A 104 16.01 -14.79 -1.60
N ILE A 105 16.20 -16.11 -1.73
CA ILE A 105 15.65 -16.88 -2.85
C ILE A 105 14.12 -16.82 -2.85
N ILE A 106 13.47 -16.98 -1.69
CA ILE A 106 12.01 -16.85 -1.57
C ILE A 106 11.54 -15.46 -1.97
N PHE A 107 12.23 -14.42 -1.49
CA PHE A 107 11.98 -13.04 -1.90
C PHE A 107 12.06 -12.87 -3.42
N LEU A 108 13.14 -13.35 -4.06
CA LEU A 108 13.31 -13.23 -5.52
C LEU A 108 12.25 -14.00 -6.30
N LEU A 109 11.85 -15.18 -5.83
CA LEU A 109 10.74 -15.94 -6.42
C LEU A 109 9.43 -15.16 -6.32
N PHE A 110 9.16 -14.54 -5.16
CA PHE A 110 7.99 -13.71 -4.93
C PHE A 110 7.96 -12.48 -5.85
N GLU A 111 9.08 -11.76 -5.98
CA GLU A 111 9.23 -10.64 -6.91
C GLU A 111 9.04 -11.06 -8.36
N SER A 112 9.63 -12.20 -8.76
CA SER A 112 9.50 -12.72 -10.14
C SER A 112 8.06 -13.09 -10.49
N ALA A 113 7.31 -13.61 -9.52
CA ALA A 113 5.91 -13.95 -9.67
C ALA A 113 5.02 -12.72 -9.85
N ILE A 114 5.23 -11.69 -9.02
CA ILE A 114 4.55 -10.40 -9.18
C ILE A 114 4.91 -9.84 -10.56
N GLY A 115 6.19 -9.79 -10.91
CA GLY A 115 6.69 -9.30 -12.20
C GLY A 115 6.04 -10.01 -13.40
N ALA A 116 5.96 -11.34 -13.38
CA ALA A 116 5.32 -12.13 -14.43
C ALA A 116 3.81 -11.84 -14.53
N ASN A 117 3.12 -11.70 -13.40
CA ASN A 117 1.70 -11.37 -13.41
C ASN A 117 1.45 -9.97 -13.97
N LEU A 118 2.26 -8.98 -13.58
CA LEU A 118 2.22 -7.64 -14.13
C LEU A 118 2.39 -7.65 -15.65
N TYR A 119 3.32 -8.44 -16.17
CA TYR A 119 3.55 -8.56 -17.61
C TYR A 119 2.33 -9.13 -18.35
N LEU A 120 1.64 -10.12 -17.78
CA LEU A 120 0.49 -10.78 -18.41
C LEU A 120 -0.82 -9.97 -18.32
N TYR A 121 -1.02 -9.21 -17.24
CA TYR A 121 -2.29 -8.53 -16.94
C TYR A 121 -2.16 -7.02 -16.84
N TRP A 122 -1.23 -6.43 -17.60
CA TRP A 122 -0.98 -5.00 -17.66
C TRP A 122 -2.12 -4.22 -18.35
N GLY A 123 -3.30 -4.17 -17.73
CA GLY A 123 -4.52 -3.61 -18.31
C GLY A 123 -5.18 -2.48 -17.53
N GLY A 124 -4.68 -2.11 -16.34
CA GLY A 124 -5.37 -1.12 -15.49
C GLY A 124 -4.91 -1.04 -14.04
N TYR A 125 -3.89 -1.80 -13.65
CA TYR A 125 -3.32 -1.72 -12.31
C TYR A 125 -2.87 -0.29 -12.01
N GLY A 126 -3.41 0.30 -10.94
CA GLY A 126 -2.89 1.54 -10.40
C GLY A 126 -1.42 1.33 -10.05
N ARG A 127 -0.51 2.01 -10.77
CA ARG A 127 0.96 1.86 -10.73
C ARG A 127 1.54 1.83 -9.30
N LEU A 128 0.87 2.52 -8.38
CA LEU A 128 1.23 2.60 -6.96
C LEU A 128 0.90 1.33 -6.16
N ALA A 129 -0.14 0.59 -6.54
CA ALA A 129 -0.46 -0.70 -5.93
C ALA A 129 0.64 -1.72 -6.22
N VAL A 130 1.15 -1.71 -7.46
CA VAL A 130 2.27 -2.55 -7.88
C VAL A 130 3.52 -2.23 -7.06
N ALA A 131 3.87 -0.94 -6.93
CA ALA A 131 4.99 -0.51 -6.10
C ALA A 131 4.83 -0.97 -4.64
N ALA A 132 3.61 -0.86 -4.08
CA ALA A 132 3.33 -1.37 -2.74
C ALA A 132 3.59 -2.88 -2.62
N TYR A 133 3.19 -3.69 -3.60
CA TYR A 133 3.38 -5.14 -3.58
C TYR A 133 4.84 -5.58 -3.65
N LEU A 134 5.68 -4.86 -4.40
CA LEU A 134 7.13 -5.13 -4.47
C LEU A 134 7.85 -4.66 -3.18
N ILE A 135 7.35 -3.60 -2.54
CA ILE A 135 7.95 -3.08 -1.30
C ILE A 135 7.67 -4.00 -0.11
N MET A 136 6.51 -4.65 -0.02
CA MET A 136 6.13 -5.51 1.11
C MET A 136 7.13 -6.65 1.42
N PRO A 137 7.45 -7.57 0.48
CA PRO A 137 8.35 -8.70 0.73
C PRO A 137 9.80 -8.22 0.94
N PHE A 138 10.17 -7.09 0.33
CA PHE A 138 11.45 -6.44 0.56
C PHE A 138 11.55 -5.87 1.98
N ALA A 139 10.53 -5.15 2.44
CA ALA A 139 10.44 -4.61 3.80
C ALA A 139 10.42 -5.73 4.86
N MET A 140 9.80 -6.85 4.55
CA MET A 140 9.82 -8.07 5.37
C MET A 140 11.25 -8.59 5.57
N LEU A 141 11.98 -8.79 4.47
CA LEU A 141 13.38 -9.26 4.50
C LEU A 141 14.27 -8.31 5.32
N CYS A 142 14.07 -7.01 5.12
CA CYS A 142 14.80 -5.95 5.81
C CYS A 142 14.57 -5.93 7.31
N SER A 143 13.32 -6.10 7.73
CA SER A 143 12.91 -6.05 9.15
C SER A 143 13.51 -7.21 9.96
N TYR A 144 13.63 -8.40 9.37
CA TYR A 144 14.13 -9.59 10.07
C TYR A 144 15.64 -9.84 9.91
N HIS A 145 16.25 -9.49 8.77
CA HIS A 145 17.68 -9.74 8.52
C HIS A 145 18.57 -8.50 8.67
N ARG A 146 18.01 -7.37 9.15
CA ARG A 146 18.73 -6.09 9.36
C ARG A 146 19.52 -5.64 8.12
N ILE A 147 18.96 -5.83 6.94
CA ILE A 147 19.62 -5.44 5.68
C ILE A 147 19.49 -3.93 5.54
N SER A 148 20.40 -3.13 6.07
CA SER A 148 20.31 -1.67 5.88
C SER A 148 20.56 -1.27 4.42
N ILE A 149 19.57 -0.71 3.73
CA ILE A 149 19.81 0.06 2.49
C ILE A 149 20.33 1.43 2.89
N ARG A 150 21.53 1.76 2.41
CA ARG A 150 22.02 3.13 2.46
C ARG A 150 21.21 3.98 1.50
N PHE A 151 20.83 5.18 1.93
CA PHE A 151 20.10 6.14 1.10
C PHE A 151 20.81 6.39 -0.25
N SER A 152 22.15 6.40 -0.26
CA SER A 152 22.94 6.50 -1.50
C SER A 152 22.66 5.38 -2.52
N TYR A 153 22.36 4.16 -2.07
CA TYR A 153 22.00 3.06 -2.98
C TYR A 153 20.63 3.29 -3.62
N LEU A 154 19.68 3.89 -2.89
CA LEU A 154 18.40 4.28 -3.48
C LEU A 154 18.58 5.34 -4.55
N VAL A 155 19.36 6.39 -4.26
CA VAL A 155 19.66 7.47 -5.22
C VAL A 155 20.32 6.92 -6.48
N MET A 156 21.29 6.02 -6.34
CA MET A 156 21.94 5.37 -7.48
C MET A 156 20.99 4.43 -8.25
N ALA A 157 20.01 3.82 -7.58
CA ALA A 157 19.01 2.96 -8.22
C ALA A 157 17.87 3.74 -8.90
N MET A 158 17.61 4.99 -8.52
CA MET A 158 16.49 5.78 -9.05
C MET A 158 16.44 5.85 -10.59
N PRO A 159 17.55 6.06 -11.33
CA PRO A 159 17.50 6.07 -12.79
C PRO A 159 17.03 4.73 -13.37
N ALA A 160 17.53 3.61 -12.84
CA ALA A 160 17.13 2.27 -13.28
C ALA A 160 15.66 1.98 -12.92
N LEU A 161 15.21 2.39 -11.73
CA LEU A 161 13.81 2.27 -11.30
C LEU A 161 12.87 3.12 -12.16
N LEU A 162 13.30 4.31 -12.59
CA LEU A 162 12.56 5.17 -13.51
C LEU A 162 12.44 4.54 -14.90
N VAL A 163 13.55 4.04 -15.46
CA VAL A 163 13.55 3.32 -16.75
C VAL A 163 12.66 2.09 -16.68
N TRP A 164 12.78 1.29 -15.61
CA TRP A 164 11.92 0.14 -15.37
C TRP A 164 10.44 0.53 -15.33
N ALA A 165 10.10 1.62 -14.62
CA ALA A 165 8.75 2.15 -14.58
C ALA A 165 8.23 2.57 -15.96
N MET A 166 9.09 3.06 -16.88
CA MET A 166 8.70 3.37 -18.27
C MET A 166 8.45 2.12 -19.11
N VAL A 167 9.37 1.15 -19.03
CA VAL A 167 9.28 -0.11 -19.78
C VAL A 167 8.00 -0.85 -19.38
N VAL A 168 7.76 -0.92 -18.08
CA VAL A 168 6.54 -1.50 -17.51
C VAL A 168 5.30 -0.74 -18.00
N ARG A 169 5.38 0.56 -18.32
CA ARG A 169 4.27 1.35 -18.89
C ARG A 169 4.07 1.17 -20.40
N GLY A 170 4.93 0.43 -21.09
CA GLY A 170 4.93 0.39 -22.56
C GLY A 170 5.36 1.73 -23.19
N GLU A 171 6.02 2.60 -22.42
CA GLU A 171 6.57 3.87 -22.88
C GLU A 171 8.04 3.71 -23.26
N GLU A 172 8.51 4.50 -24.23
CA GLU A 172 9.92 4.50 -24.62
C GLU A 172 10.80 4.98 -23.46
N ALA A 173 11.89 4.26 -23.18
CA ALA A 173 12.83 4.57 -22.10
C ALA A 173 13.45 5.98 -22.19
N GLY A 174 13.45 6.61 -23.38
CA GLY A 174 13.93 7.97 -23.60
C GLY A 174 12.90 9.09 -23.37
N SER A 175 11.62 8.77 -23.17
CA SER A 175 10.49 9.73 -23.05
C SER A 175 10.26 10.23 -21.62
N ILE A 176 11.35 10.46 -20.87
CA ILE A 176 11.33 10.72 -19.42
C ILE A 176 10.57 12.02 -19.06
N THR A 177 10.28 12.89 -20.03
CA THR A 177 9.92 14.29 -19.77
C THR A 177 8.44 14.66 -19.90
N SER A 178 7.53 13.83 -20.43
CA SER A 178 6.12 14.25 -20.58
C SER A 178 5.11 13.27 -19.99
N ALA A 179 4.83 12.13 -20.63
CA ALA A 179 3.74 11.23 -20.21
C ALA A 179 3.97 10.61 -18.83
N ALA A 180 5.24 10.38 -18.49
CA ALA A 180 5.60 9.71 -17.26
C ALA A 180 5.30 10.51 -16.01
N ALA A 181 5.73 11.76 -16.04
CA ALA A 181 5.58 12.72 -14.98
C ALA A 181 4.11 13.16 -14.85
N ILE A 182 3.41 13.39 -15.97
CA ILE A 182 2.00 13.82 -16.00
C ILE A 182 1.14 12.89 -15.13
N GLY A 183 1.04 11.59 -15.43
CA GLY A 183 0.15 10.71 -14.66
C GLY A 183 0.52 10.47 -13.18
N VAL A 184 1.78 10.74 -12.78
CA VAL A 184 2.23 10.60 -11.37
C VAL A 184 2.03 11.91 -10.59
N THR A 185 2.13 13.06 -11.25
CA THR A 185 1.98 14.40 -10.64
C THR A 185 0.61 15.03 -10.86
N ASP A 186 -0.25 14.43 -11.70
CA ASP A 186 -1.58 14.94 -12.02
C ASP A 186 -2.42 15.17 -10.75
N HIS A 187 -2.38 14.25 -9.78
CA HIS A 187 -3.06 14.43 -8.49
C HIS A 187 -2.57 15.67 -7.71
N MET A 188 -1.27 16.01 -7.78
CA MET A 188 -0.72 17.21 -7.15
C MET A 188 -1.20 18.48 -7.86
N ARG A 189 -1.27 18.44 -9.19
CA ARG A 189 -1.85 19.52 -10.00
C ARG A 189 -3.33 19.73 -9.68
N PHE A 190 -4.11 18.65 -9.57
CA PHE A 190 -5.52 18.71 -9.19
C PHE A 190 -5.73 19.22 -7.77
N THR A 191 -4.90 18.77 -6.82
CA THR A 191 -4.89 19.28 -5.45
C THR A 191 -4.63 20.78 -5.42
N GLU A 192 -3.66 21.26 -6.20
CA GLU A 192 -3.36 22.69 -6.27
C GLU A 192 -4.50 23.50 -6.90
N TYR A 193 -5.16 22.96 -7.93
CA TYR A 193 -6.34 23.58 -8.53
C TYR A 193 -7.50 23.74 -7.54
N LEU A 194 -7.77 22.71 -6.74
CA LEU A 194 -8.74 22.77 -5.65
C LEU A 194 -8.32 23.80 -4.58
N ARG A 195 -7.04 23.85 -4.24
CA ARG A 195 -6.51 24.78 -3.23
C ARG A 195 -6.53 26.26 -3.68
N SER A 196 -6.22 26.52 -4.95
CA SER A 196 -5.94 27.87 -5.46
C SER A 196 -7.17 28.63 -5.98
N GLY A 197 -8.33 27.99 -6.13
CA GLY A 197 -9.53 28.74 -6.48
C GLY A 197 -10.70 27.97 -7.10
N LEU A 198 -10.56 26.69 -7.45
CA LEU A 198 -11.72 25.86 -7.79
C LEU A 198 -12.45 25.48 -6.50
N ARG A 199 -13.32 26.38 -6.02
CA ARG A 199 -14.25 26.14 -4.89
C ARG A 199 -15.36 25.13 -5.21
N TYR A 200 -15.24 24.41 -6.32
CA TYR A 200 -16.18 23.39 -6.75
C TYR A 200 -15.73 22.03 -6.18
N GLY A 201 -16.45 21.57 -5.17
CA GLY A 201 -16.32 20.24 -4.60
C GLY A 201 -17.65 19.82 -4.00
N ASP A 202 -17.82 18.53 -3.75
CA ASP A 202 -18.93 18.04 -2.93
C ASP A 202 -18.59 18.34 -1.46
N VAL A 203 -18.61 19.63 -1.11
CA VAL A 203 -18.10 20.14 0.16
C VAL A 203 -19.14 19.91 1.25
N GLY A 204 -18.80 19.05 2.20
CA GLY A 204 -19.59 18.79 3.38
C GLY A 204 -19.04 17.62 4.18
N ILE A 205 -19.47 17.53 5.44
CA ILE A 205 -19.10 16.40 6.29
C ILE A 205 -19.61 15.07 5.75
N VAL A 206 -20.76 15.05 5.07
CA VAL A 206 -21.37 13.82 4.52
C VAL A 206 -20.49 13.22 3.40
N PRO A 207 -20.07 13.97 2.37
CA PRO A 207 -19.11 13.48 1.38
C PRO A 207 -17.79 12.98 1.98
N TYR A 208 -17.25 13.69 2.98
CA TYR A 208 -16.06 13.25 3.71
C TYR A 208 -16.29 11.89 4.42
N LEU A 209 -17.40 11.75 5.15
CA LEU A 209 -17.73 10.51 5.85
C LEU A 209 -17.93 9.34 4.88
N LYS A 210 -18.49 9.57 3.70
CA LYS A 210 -18.57 8.57 2.63
C LYS A 210 -17.20 8.11 2.14
N GLN A 211 -16.23 9.03 2.03
CA GLN A 211 -14.85 8.65 1.68
C GLN A 211 -14.17 7.89 2.83
N LEU A 212 -14.40 8.30 4.09
CA LEU A 212 -13.90 7.58 5.26
C LEU A 212 -14.51 6.18 5.37
N GLU A 213 -15.78 6.03 5.00
CA GLU A 213 -16.45 4.74 4.92
C GLU A 213 -15.77 3.85 3.87
N LEU A 214 -15.44 4.39 2.69
CA LEU A 214 -14.68 3.67 1.67
C LEU A 214 -13.24 3.37 2.12
N PHE A 215 -12.60 4.20 2.94
CA PHE A 215 -11.30 3.89 3.50
C PHE A 215 -11.29 2.54 4.23
N TYR A 216 -12.38 2.19 4.93
CA TYR A 216 -12.48 0.97 5.73
C TYR A 216 -13.27 -0.17 5.06
N LEU A 217 -14.31 0.15 4.29
CA LEU A 217 -15.32 -0.81 3.83
C LEU A 217 -15.35 -0.98 2.32
N ASN A 218 -14.43 -0.36 1.56
CA ASN A 218 -14.45 -0.50 0.10
C ASN A 218 -14.11 -1.93 -0.39
N TRP A 219 -13.55 -2.78 0.46
CA TRP A 219 -13.40 -4.21 0.15
C TRP A 219 -14.75 -4.96 0.10
N PHE A 220 -15.83 -4.42 0.68
CA PHE A 220 -17.14 -5.06 0.65
C PHE A 220 -17.74 -4.99 -0.76
N PRO A 221 -18.29 -6.09 -1.31
CA PRO A 221 -18.76 -6.12 -2.69
C PRO A 221 -19.94 -5.17 -2.90
N ARG A 222 -19.91 -4.42 -4.02
CA ARG A 222 -20.96 -3.44 -4.38
C ARG A 222 -22.32 -4.10 -4.59
N ASP A 223 -22.34 -5.32 -5.13
CA ASP A 223 -23.58 -6.09 -5.36
C ASP A 223 -24.32 -6.43 -4.07
N ALA A 224 -23.61 -6.52 -2.94
CA ALA A 224 -24.19 -6.76 -1.62
C ALA A 224 -24.50 -5.46 -0.85
N TRP A 225 -24.13 -4.30 -1.40
CA TRP A 225 -24.31 -2.98 -0.77
C TRP A 225 -24.77 -1.96 -1.81
N ALA A 226 -26.07 -1.96 -2.07
CA ALA A 226 -26.71 -1.11 -3.09
C ALA A 226 -26.43 0.40 -2.91
N GLY A 227 -26.29 0.85 -1.67
CA GLY A 227 -25.97 2.24 -1.32
C GLY A 227 -24.48 2.58 -1.21
N LYS A 228 -23.58 1.69 -1.64
CA LYS A 228 -22.13 1.88 -1.48
C LYS A 228 -21.67 3.20 -2.10
N PRO A 229 -20.99 4.09 -1.34
CA PRO A 229 -20.46 5.32 -1.90
C PRO A 229 -19.50 5.06 -3.07
N VAL A 230 -19.28 6.11 -3.85
CA VAL A 230 -18.31 6.10 -4.93
C VAL A 230 -17.10 6.93 -4.50
N GLY A 231 -15.90 6.55 -4.94
CA GLY A 231 -14.68 7.27 -4.57
C GLY A 231 -14.67 8.69 -5.15
N ALA A 232 -14.14 9.64 -4.38
CA ALA A 232 -14.05 11.06 -4.76
C ALA A 232 -13.47 11.25 -6.16
N GLY A 233 -12.39 10.54 -6.46
CA GLY A 233 -11.73 10.59 -7.77
C GLY A 233 -12.59 10.20 -8.97
N TYR A 234 -13.66 9.44 -8.79
CA TYR A 234 -14.57 9.09 -9.90
C TYR A 234 -15.55 10.23 -10.16
N TYR A 235 -16.29 10.68 -9.14
CA TYR A 235 -17.33 11.69 -9.34
C TYR A 235 -16.77 13.11 -9.43
N SER A 236 -15.55 13.36 -8.94
CA SER A 236 -14.89 14.67 -9.12
C SER A 236 -14.72 15.05 -10.58
N VAL A 237 -14.61 14.07 -11.48
CA VAL A 237 -14.55 14.32 -12.92
C VAL A 237 -15.81 15.03 -13.39
N ASP A 238 -16.98 14.58 -12.94
CA ASP A 238 -18.28 15.15 -13.29
C ASP A 238 -18.42 16.58 -12.77
N PHE A 239 -17.97 16.85 -11.55
CA PHE A 239 -18.06 18.17 -10.92
C PHE A 239 -17.07 19.19 -11.49
N LEU A 240 -15.86 18.76 -11.88
CA LEU A 240 -14.79 19.69 -12.27
C LEU A 240 -14.68 19.93 -13.78
N TRP A 241 -14.90 18.91 -14.60
CA TRP A 241 -14.67 18.98 -16.06
C TRP A 241 -15.82 18.47 -16.90
N GLY A 242 -16.73 17.68 -16.31
CA GLY A 242 -17.65 16.83 -17.06
C GLY A 242 -16.91 15.70 -17.78
N ARG A 243 -17.66 14.70 -18.28
CA ARG A 243 -17.09 13.52 -18.96
C ARG A 243 -16.90 13.70 -20.47
N ILE A 244 -16.83 14.94 -20.97
CA ILE A 244 -16.72 15.17 -22.41
C ILE A 244 -15.35 14.70 -22.89
N GLY A 245 -15.33 13.72 -23.80
CA GLY A 245 -14.09 13.17 -24.38
C GLY A 245 -13.41 12.07 -23.57
N VAL A 246 -14.01 11.61 -22.47
CA VAL A 246 -13.53 10.48 -21.66
C VAL A 246 -14.63 9.44 -21.46
N GLY A 247 -14.26 8.18 -21.19
CA GLY A 247 -15.23 7.10 -20.96
C GLY A 247 -16.04 7.26 -19.67
N GLU A 248 -17.18 6.57 -19.56
CA GLU A 248 -18.03 6.59 -18.36
C GLU A 248 -17.32 6.08 -17.10
N ASP A 249 -16.33 5.19 -17.25
CA ASP A 249 -15.54 4.64 -16.15
C ASP A 249 -14.29 5.46 -15.79
N TYR A 250 -14.08 6.60 -16.47
CA TYR A 250 -12.91 7.44 -16.24
C TYR A 250 -12.91 7.99 -14.80
N ASN A 251 -11.77 7.88 -14.14
CA ASN A 251 -11.54 8.42 -12.81
C ASN A 251 -10.17 9.08 -12.75
N VAL A 252 -10.02 9.98 -11.78
CA VAL A 252 -8.81 10.74 -11.55
C VAL A 252 -8.36 10.54 -10.11
N SER A 253 -7.05 10.49 -9.92
CA SER A 253 -6.45 10.42 -8.60
C SER A 253 -6.42 11.83 -7.99
N LEU A 254 -7.09 12.06 -6.86
CA LEU A 254 -7.04 13.34 -6.14
C LEU A 254 -5.93 13.36 -5.08
N GLY A 255 -5.48 12.20 -4.61
CA GLY A 255 -4.52 12.09 -3.52
C GLY A 255 -5.11 12.46 -2.16
N PHE A 256 -4.34 12.26 -1.11
CA PHE A 256 -4.89 12.39 0.24
C PHE A 256 -5.31 13.81 0.61
N VAL A 257 -4.56 14.82 0.17
CA VAL A 257 -4.89 16.24 0.38
C VAL A 257 -6.02 16.67 -0.54
N GLY A 258 -5.98 16.29 -1.82
CA GLY A 258 -7.04 16.62 -2.78
C GLY A 258 -8.38 16.03 -2.39
N ASP A 259 -8.44 14.79 -1.88
CA ASP A 259 -9.65 14.20 -1.32
C ASP A 259 -10.24 15.06 -0.19
N GLN A 260 -9.38 15.58 0.71
CA GLN A 260 -9.83 16.43 1.83
C GLN A 260 -10.32 17.79 1.32
N LEU A 261 -9.59 18.41 0.41
CA LEU A 261 -9.98 19.68 -0.20
C LEU A 261 -11.31 19.54 -0.95
N PHE A 262 -11.47 18.46 -1.71
CA PHE A 262 -12.67 18.23 -2.51
C PHE A 262 -13.91 17.96 -1.65
N THR A 263 -13.75 17.31 -0.50
CA THR A 263 -14.86 16.95 0.39
C THR A 263 -15.11 17.91 1.55
N LEU A 264 -14.10 18.66 2.01
CA LEU A 264 -14.21 19.57 3.15
C LEU A 264 -13.85 21.03 2.83
N GLY A 265 -13.38 21.33 1.61
CA GLY A 265 -12.98 22.68 1.22
C GLY A 265 -11.89 23.23 2.15
N ASP A 266 -12.09 24.45 2.66
CA ASP A 266 -11.13 25.11 3.56
C ASP A 266 -10.94 24.39 4.91
N ALA A 267 -11.87 23.50 5.28
CA ALA A 267 -11.77 22.68 6.49
C ALA A 267 -10.93 21.40 6.30
N TYR A 268 -10.28 21.22 5.14
CA TYR A 268 -9.43 20.06 4.85
C TYR A 268 -8.37 19.72 5.92
N PRO A 269 -7.77 20.67 6.68
CA PRO A 269 -6.78 20.30 7.71
C PRO A 269 -7.39 19.45 8.82
N ILE A 270 -8.68 19.66 9.13
CA ILE A 270 -9.42 18.85 10.10
C ILE A 270 -9.53 17.41 9.60
N GLY A 271 -9.90 17.22 8.33
CA GLY A 271 -9.97 15.89 7.70
C GLY A 271 -8.63 15.17 7.72
N LEU A 272 -7.52 15.89 7.47
CA LEU A 272 -6.17 15.34 7.57
C LEU A 272 -5.83 14.87 8.99
N ILE A 273 -6.15 15.67 10.02
CA ILE A 273 -5.92 15.30 11.43
C ILE A 273 -6.74 14.06 11.81
N ILE A 274 -8.02 14.01 11.40
CA ILE A 274 -8.88 12.85 11.65
C ILE A 274 -8.30 11.61 10.97
N MET A 275 -7.87 11.72 9.71
CA MET A 275 -7.26 10.59 8.98
C MET A 275 -5.95 10.13 9.61
N LEU A 276 -5.08 11.05 10.02
CA LEU A 276 -3.83 10.72 10.72
C LEU A 276 -4.13 9.93 12.00
N THR A 277 -5.05 10.44 12.80
CA THR A 277 -5.49 9.83 14.06
C THR A 277 -6.10 8.44 13.81
N SER A 278 -6.98 8.34 12.81
CA SER A 278 -7.59 7.11 12.33
C SER A 278 -6.55 6.06 11.92
N MET A 279 -5.51 6.46 11.18
CA MET A 279 -4.42 5.57 10.77
C MET A 279 -3.60 5.08 11.96
N ILE A 280 -3.29 5.96 12.91
CA ILE A 280 -2.57 5.58 14.15
C ILE A 280 -3.38 4.52 14.91
N PHE A 281 -4.68 4.74 15.09
CA PHE A 281 -5.55 3.77 15.77
C PHE A 281 -5.70 2.48 14.99
N THR A 282 -5.85 2.56 13.67
CA THR A 282 -5.96 1.39 12.79
C THR A 282 -4.70 0.53 12.89
N ARG A 283 -3.52 1.16 12.84
CA ARG A 283 -2.24 0.49 12.96
C ARG A 283 -2.07 -0.19 14.33
N LYS A 284 -2.46 0.48 15.42
CA LYS A 284 -2.50 -0.11 16.76
C LYS A 284 -3.47 -1.29 16.84
N ALA A 285 -4.64 -1.18 16.21
CA ALA A 285 -5.61 -2.26 16.14
C ALA A 285 -5.05 -3.45 15.35
N ILE A 286 -4.40 -3.22 14.20
CA ILE A 286 -3.74 -4.27 13.42
C ILE A 286 -2.69 -4.99 14.25
N ALA A 287 -1.83 -4.27 14.98
CA ALA A 287 -0.85 -4.88 15.87
C ALA A 287 -1.51 -5.76 16.95
N LEU A 288 -2.58 -5.24 17.59
CA LEU A 288 -3.35 -5.98 18.58
C LEU A 288 -4.01 -7.24 17.98
N PHE A 289 -4.55 -7.14 16.76
CA PHE A 289 -5.22 -8.24 16.09
C PHE A 289 -4.26 -9.30 15.55
N SER A 290 -3.09 -8.89 15.04
CA SER A 290 -1.98 -9.78 14.69
C SER A 290 -1.33 -10.40 15.93
N GLY A 291 -1.65 -9.86 17.11
CA GLY A 291 -1.23 -10.34 18.40
C GLY A 291 0.22 -10.01 18.73
N ASN A 292 0.70 -8.84 18.26
CA ASN A 292 2.03 -8.26 18.46
C ASN A 292 3.23 -9.09 17.95
N ASP A 293 2.99 -10.30 17.45
CA ASP A 293 4.04 -11.24 17.03
C ASP A 293 4.26 -11.25 15.51
N SER A 294 3.26 -10.80 14.74
CA SER A 294 3.29 -10.71 13.27
C SER A 294 3.30 -9.24 12.85
N VAL A 295 4.36 -8.89 12.14
CA VAL A 295 4.64 -7.59 11.53
C VAL A 295 4.27 -7.59 10.04
N ALA A 296 3.99 -8.74 9.42
CA ALA A 296 3.48 -8.82 8.05
C ALA A 296 2.26 -7.92 7.81
N ALA A 297 1.28 -7.92 8.74
CA ALA A 297 0.08 -7.10 8.60
C ALA A 297 0.39 -5.60 8.71
N LEU A 298 1.37 -5.22 9.54
CA LEU A 298 1.83 -3.84 9.70
C LEU A 298 2.60 -3.38 8.45
N ILE A 299 3.50 -4.22 7.93
CA ILE A 299 4.22 -3.94 6.67
C ILE A 299 3.24 -3.80 5.50
N ALA A 300 2.22 -4.66 5.41
CA ALA A 300 1.20 -4.55 4.39
C ALA A 300 0.39 -3.25 4.51
N PHE A 301 0.00 -2.86 5.73
CA PHE A 301 -0.65 -1.58 5.98
C PHE A 301 0.24 -0.40 5.59
N ASP A 302 1.47 -0.34 6.09
CA ASP A 302 2.39 0.76 5.85
C ASP A 302 2.76 0.88 4.35
N ALA A 303 2.99 -0.24 3.66
CA ALA A 303 3.27 -0.24 2.22
C ALA A 303 2.05 0.22 1.40
N THR A 304 0.83 -0.13 1.82
CA THR A 304 -0.39 0.31 1.13
C THR A 304 -0.78 1.75 1.42
N LEU A 305 -0.22 2.42 2.45
CA LEU A 305 -0.41 3.86 2.64
C LEU A 305 0.05 4.69 1.44
N LEU A 306 0.99 4.17 0.63
CA LEU A 306 1.35 4.77 -0.66
C LEU A 306 0.13 4.99 -1.57
N THR A 307 -0.81 4.04 -1.56
CA THR A 307 -2.06 4.14 -2.32
C THR A 307 -3.04 5.15 -1.74
N TYR A 308 -2.99 5.42 -0.44
CA TYR A 308 -3.75 6.51 0.18
C TYR A 308 -3.16 7.88 -0.22
N PHE A 309 -1.85 8.05 -0.06
CA PHE A 309 -1.20 9.33 -0.32
C PHE A 309 -1.41 9.81 -1.76
N TRP A 310 -1.26 8.91 -2.73
CA TRP A 310 -1.47 9.26 -4.13
C TRP A 310 -2.91 9.10 -4.61
N GLY A 311 -3.62 8.07 -4.12
CA GLY A 311 -4.93 7.65 -4.64
C GLY A 311 -6.14 8.13 -3.84
N GLY A 312 -5.96 8.53 -2.59
CA GLY A 312 -7.05 8.91 -1.70
C GLY A 312 -7.65 7.74 -0.91
N MET A 313 -8.72 8.02 -0.18
CA MET A 313 -9.33 7.10 0.78
C MET A 313 -9.91 5.85 0.13
N ALA A 314 -10.69 6.02 -0.94
CA ALA A 314 -11.34 4.92 -1.63
C ALA A 314 -10.31 3.97 -2.28
N ALA A 315 -9.24 4.52 -2.88
CA ALA A 315 -8.18 3.73 -3.50
C ALA A 315 -7.42 2.88 -2.48
N PHE A 316 -7.18 3.41 -1.27
CA PHE A 316 -6.62 2.64 -0.17
C PHE A 316 -7.52 1.47 0.24
N GLY A 317 -8.79 1.76 0.54
CA GLY A 317 -9.72 0.75 1.04
C GLY A 317 -10.03 -0.35 0.02
N ALA A 318 -9.94 -0.05 -1.28
CA ALA A 318 -10.09 -1.05 -2.35
C ALA A 318 -8.93 -2.06 -2.41
N ARG A 319 -7.81 -1.80 -1.73
CA ARG A 319 -6.56 -2.56 -1.90
C ARG A 319 -6.00 -3.10 -0.60
N ALA A 320 -5.83 -2.24 0.40
CA ALA A 320 -5.15 -2.57 1.65
C ALA A 320 -5.79 -3.76 2.37
N TRP A 321 -7.12 -3.76 2.50
CA TRP A 321 -7.84 -4.76 3.29
C TRP A 321 -7.80 -6.17 2.69
N PHE A 322 -7.75 -6.30 1.37
CA PHE A 322 -7.61 -7.60 0.70
C PHE A 322 -6.24 -8.26 0.96
N VAL A 323 -5.22 -7.48 1.33
CA VAL A 323 -3.92 -8.00 1.75
C VAL A 323 -3.89 -8.23 3.27
N ILE A 324 -4.41 -7.28 4.05
CA ILE A 324 -4.32 -7.28 5.51
C ILE A 324 -5.20 -8.36 6.16
N PHE A 325 -6.45 -8.53 5.71
CA PHE A 325 -7.36 -9.48 6.35
C PHE A 325 -6.90 -10.94 6.26
N PRO A 326 -6.41 -11.45 5.12
CA PRO A 326 -5.83 -12.79 5.07
C PRO A 326 -4.70 -12.98 6.07
N ILE A 327 -3.79 -12.00 6.22
CA ILE A 327 -2.69 -12.07 7.20
C ILE A 327 -3.24 -12.14 8.62
N LEU A 328 -4.21 -11.29 8.97
CA LEU A 328 -4.83 -11.29 10.30
C LEU A 328 -5.58 -12.60 10.60
N ALA A 329 -6.32 -13.13 9.62
CA ALA A 329 -7.02 -14.40 9.74
C ALA A 329 -6.04 -15.56 9.97
N LEU A 330 -4.96 -15.62 9.17
CA LEU A 330 -3.93 -16.65 9.30
C LEU A 330 -3.15 -16.53 10.62
N SER A 331 -2.81 -15.32 11.06
CA SER A 331 -2.17 -15.10 12.36
C SER A 331 -3.04 -15.59 13.52
N ARG A 332 -4.35 -15.38 13.44
CA ARG A 332 -5.30 -15.89 14.43
C ARG A 332 -5.43 -17.41 14.40
N LEU A 333 -5.53 -18.02 13.22
CA LEU A 333 -5.58 -19.48 13.07
C LEU A 333 -4.28 -20.15 13.53
N GLY A 334 -3.12 -19.58 13.19
CA GLY A 334 -1.81 -20.07 13.62
C GLY A 334 -1.67 -20.13 15.15
N LYS A 335 -2.22 -19.13 15.87
CA LYS A 335 -2.25 -19.13 17.34
C LYS A 335 -3.12 -20.23 17.94
N VAL A 336 -4.14 -20.72 17.22
CA VAL A 336 -4.95 -21.87 17.64
C VAL A 336 -4.19 -23.18 17.43
N TRP A 337 -3.34 -23.24 16.40
CA TRP A 337 -2.63 -24.47 16.00
C TRP A 337 -1.28 -24.67 16.69
N GLU A 338 -0.67 -23.64 17.30
CA GLU A 338 0.53 -23.81 18.13
C GLU A 338 0.17 -24.29 19.55
N PRO A 339 0.40 -25.57 19.91
CA PRO A 339 -0.07 -26.14 21.18
C PRO A 339 0.73 -25.70 22.42
N GLY A 340 1.61 -24.69 22.31
CA GLY A 340 2.56 -24.31 23.36
C GLY A 340 2.31 -22.95 24.03
N SER A 341 1.45 -22.09 23.47
CA SER A 341 1.31 -20.70 23.95
C SER A 341 0.54 -20.58 25.28
N ARG A 342 -0.29 -21.57 25.63
CA ARG A 342 -0.98 -21.62 26.94
C ARG A 342 -0.08 -22.09 28.09
N GLN A 343 1.03 -22.79 27.84
CA GLN A 343 1.90 -23.27 28.91
C GLN A 343 2.92 -22.23 29.39
N ARG A 344 3.41 -21.34 28.52
CA ARG A 344 4.39 -20.30 28.91
C ARG A 344 3.83 -19.20 29.83
N ARG A 345 2.52 -18.95 29.82
CA ARG A 345 1.89 -18.00 30.75
C ARG A 345 1.67 -18.56 32.16
N ARG A 346 1.79 -19.88 32.36
CA ARG A 346 1.64 -20.51 33.69
C ARG A 346 2.97 -20.80 34.38
N SER A 347 4.11 -20.67 33.70
CA SER A 347 5.44 -20.92 34.28
C SER A 347 6.17 -19.65 34.74
N GLN A 348 5.49 -18.50 34.80
CA GLN A 348 6.00 -17.24 35.32
C GLN A 348 5.06 -16.63 36.38
N GLY A 349 4.22 -17.46 37.00
CA GLY A 349 3.39 -17.08 38.15
C GLY A 349 4.05 -17.51 39.44
#